data_AF-A0A8H5KV97-F1
#
_entry.id   AF-A0A8H5KV97-F1
#
_cell.length_a   1.000
_cell.length_b   1.000
_cell.length_c   1.000
_cell.angle_alpha   90.00
_cell.angle_beta   90.00
_cell.angle_gamma   90.00
#
_symmetry.space_group_name_H-M   'P 1'
#
loop_
_entity.id
_entity.type
_entity.pdbx_description
1 polymer ?
#
loop_
_entity_poly.entity_id
_entity_poly.type
_entity_poly.pdbx_seq_one_letter_code
_entity_poly.pdbx_strand_id
1 'polypeptide(L)'
;MPPGTGAPPPPPLPPVAAGGDPGRSAMLEGIQRAGGINSLKKVDRSQIRDRSGVQVGSGGDSGGANAAPAAAGAPGGGGGMADALAAALQKRKEKVSKSDDESDNDDW
;
A
#
# COMPACT_ATOMS: atom_id res chain seq x y z
N MET A 1 -40.17 -17.54 31.49
CA MET A 1 -38.94 -17.81 30.72
C MET A 1 -38.59 -16.54 29.97
N PRO A 2 -37.41 -15.92 30.13
CA PRO A 2 -37.08 -14.73 29.36
C PRO A 2 -36.77 -15.12 27.91
N PRO A 3 -37.18 -14.31 26.91
CA PRO A 3 -36.91 -14.57 25.50
C PRO A 3 -35.41 -14.39 25.21
N GLY A 4 -34.83 -15.36 24.50
CA GLY A 4 -33.42 -15.36 24.11
C GLY A 4 -33.10 -14.21 23.18
N THR A 5 -32.14 -13.38 23.58
CA THR A 5 -31.56 -12.33 22.75
C THR A 5 -30.69 -12.97 21.66
N GLY A 6 -31.26 -13.16 20.47
CA GLY A 6 -30.48 -13.52 19.28
C GLY A 6 -29.49 -12.40 18.93
N ALA A 7 -28.26 -12.76 18.60
CA ALA A 7 -27.23 -11.81 18.17
C ALA A 7 -27.68 -11.06 16.89
N PRO A 8 -27.34 -9.77 16.74
CA PRO A 8 -27.70 -9.00 15.55
C PRO A 8 -27.05 -9.61 14.29
N PRO A 9 -27.69 -9.47 13.11
CA PRO A 9 -27.14 -9.98 11.86
C PRO A 9 -25.78 -9.32 11.58
N PRO A 10 -24.83 -10.07 10.97
CA PRO A 10 -23.52 -9.53 10.63
C PRO A 10 -23.66 -8.35 9.65
N PRO A 11 -22.81 -7.32 9.76
CA PRO A 11 -22.84 -6.19 8.84
C PRO A 11 -22.55 -6.65 7.40
N PRO A 12 -23.12 -5.96 6.39
CA PRO A 12 -22.81 -6.24 5.00
C PRO A 12 -21.32 -6.02 4.74
N LEU A 13 -20.71 -6.96 4.01
CA LEU A 13 -19.33 -6.82 3.55
C LEU A 13 -19.23 -5.60 2.62
N PRO A 14 -18.15 -4.80 2.71
CA PRO A 14 -17.93 -3.71 1.78
C PRO A 14 -17.84 -4.26 0.35
N PRO A 15 -18.33 -3.52 -0.67
CA PRO A 15 -18.18 -3.95 -2.05
C PRO A 15 -16.70 -4.12 -2.36
N VAL A 16 -16.31 -5.32 -2.78
CA VAL A 16 -15.00 -5.52 -3.39
C VAL A 16 -14.95 -4.57 -4.59
N ALA A 17 -13.98 -3.64 -4.60
CA ALA A 17 -13.79 -2.77 -5.73
C ALA A 17 -13.55 -3.66 -6.96
N ALA A 18 -14.56 -3.79 -7.81
CA ALA A 18 -14.50 -4.45 -9.11
C ALA A 18 -13.68 -3.56 -10.05
N GLY A 19 -12.40 -3.43 -9.75
CA GLY A 19 -11.45 -2.58 -10.44
C GLY A 19 -10.07 -3.20 -10.38
N GLY A 20 -9.99 -4.52 -10.60
CA GLY A 20 -8.73 -5.16 -10.93
C GLY A 20 -8.37 -4.78 -12.35
N ASP A 21 -7.12 -4.34 -12.57
CA ASP A 21 -6.55 -4.19 -13.91
C ASP A 21 -6.91 -5.44 -14.75
N PRO A 22 -7.50 -5.30 -15.96
CA PRO A 22 -7.92 -6.43 -16.78
C PRO A 22 -6.78 -7.41 -17.07
N GLY A 23 -5.56 -6.89 -17.27
CA GLY A 23 -4.36 -7.70 -17.47
C GLY A 23 -3.97 -8.47 -16.21
N ARG A 24 -4.05 -7.82 -15.04
CA ARG A 24 -3.85 -8.49 -13.75
C ARG A 24 -4.89 -9.60 -13.53
N SER A 25 -6.13 -9.37 -13.87
CA SER A 25 -7.22 -10.34 -13.70
C SER A 25 -7.00 -11.57 -14.60
N ALA A 26 -6.63 -11.35 -15.86
CA ALA A 26 -6.28 -12.43 -16.79
C ALA A 26 -5.05 -13.23 -16.33
N MET A 27 -4.02 -12.55 -15.80
CA MET A 27 -2.84 -13.20 -15.22
C MET A 27 -3.22 -14.07 -14.02
N LEU A 28 -4.03 -13.55 -13.10
CA LEU A 28 -4.48 -14.30 -11.92
C LEU A 28 -5.34 -15.50 -12.31
N GLU A 29 -6.23 -15.35 -13.30
CA GLU A 29 -7.01 -16.47 -13.83
C GLU A 29 -6.11 -17.54 -14.45
N GLY A 30 -5.10 -17.14 -15.24
CA GLY A 30 -4.11 -18.05 -15.81
C GLY A 30 -3.34 -18.83 -14.75
N ILE A 31 -2.88 -18.15 -13.69
CA ILE A 31 -2.19 -18.78 -12.56
C ILE A 31 -3.10 -19.80 -11.86
N GLN A 32 -4.37 -19.44 -11.63
CA GLN A 32 -5.32 -20.32 -10.97
C GLN A 32 -5.64 -21.56 -11.82
N ARG A 33 -5.86 -21.37 -13.14
CA ARG A 33 -6.08 -22.47 -14.10
C ARG A 33 -4.88 -23.39 -14.23
N ALA A 34 -3.67 -22.87 -14.10
CA ALA A 34 -2.44 -23.66 -14.11
C ALA A 34 -2.22 -24.49 -12.83
N GLY A 35 -3.11 -24.41 -11.84
CA GLY A 35 -3.04 -25.13 -10.56
C GLY A 35 -2.27 -24.38 -9.45
N GLY A 36 -2.00 -23.08 -9.66
CA GLY A 36 -1.46 -22.19 -8.64
C GLY A 36 -0.10 -22.61 -8.11
N ILE A 37 0.14 -22.35 -6.82
CA ILE A 37 1.42 -22.59 -6.14
C ILE A 37 1.77 -24.09 -6.09
N ASN A 38 0.75 -24.97 -6.07
CA ASN A 38 0.94 -26.41 -5.98
C ASN A 38 1.49 -27.03 -7.28
N SER A 39 1.35 -26.35 -8.41
CA SER A 39 1.91 -26.78 -9.70
C SER A 39 3.38 -26.38 -9.90
N LEU A 40 3.94 -25.59 -8.99
CA LEU A 40 5.35 -25.18 -9.08
C LEU A 40 6.28 -26.34 -8.73
N LYS A 41 7.47 -26.32 -9.34
CA LYS A 41 8.53 -27.28 -9.00
C LYS A 41 8.90 -27.14 -7.53
N LYS A 42 8.95 -28.28 -6.83
CA LYS A 42 9.43 -28.34 -5.44
C LYS A 42 10.92 -28.00 -5.42
N VAL A 43 11.27 -27.03 -4.58
CA VAL A 43 12.64 -26.62 -4.29
C VAL A 43 12.91 -26.93 -2.82
N ASP A 44 14.16 -27.27 -2.50
CA ASP A 44 14.55 -27.51 -1.11
C ASP A 44 14.30 -26.25 -0.26
N ARG A 45 13.85 -26.44 0.98
CA ARG A 45 13.44 -25.33 1.84
C ARG A 45 14.59 -24.39 2.18
N SER A 46 15.85 -24.86 2.18
CA SER A 46 17.02 -24.00 2.36
C SER A 46 17.28 -23.04 1.20
N GLN A 47 16.75 -23.34 0.01
CA GLN A 47 16.89 -22.53 -1.20
C GLN A 47 15.67 -21.64 -1.46
N ILE A 48 14.61 -21.76 -0.65
CA ILE A 48 13.43 -20.91 -0.78
C ILE A 48 13.80 -19.49 -0.35
N ARG A 49 13.82 -18.57 -1.32
CA ARG A 49 13.83 -17.14 -1.02
C ARG A 49 12.42 -16.73 -0.61
N ASP A 50 12.15 -16.70 0.69
CA ASP A 50 10.83 -16.29 1.21
C ASP A 50 10.60 -14.79 1.00
N ARG A 51 9.56 -14.49 0.21
CA ARG A 51 9.12 -13.12 -0.13
C ARG A 51 7.64 -12.93 0.20
N SER A 52 7.08 -13.79 1.04
CA SER A 52 5.68 -13.72 1.46
C SER A 52 5.39 -12.53 2.39
N GLY A 53 6.42 -11.97 3.02
CA GLY A 53 6.32 -10.73 3.78
C GLY A 53 6.09 -9.51 2.90
N VAL A 54 5.22 -8.59 3.35
CA VAL A 54 4.96 -7.32 2.66
C VAL A 54 6.22 -6.46 2.70
N GLN A 55 6.87 -6.29 1.54
CA GLN A 55 8.01 -5.39 1.38
C GLN A 55 7.48 -3.96 1.18
N VAL A 56 7.21 -3.25 2.28
CA VAL A 56 6.89 -1.80 2.24
C VAL A 56 8.21 -1.04 2.12
N GLY A 57 8.69 -0.88 0.89
CA GLY A 57 9.93 -0.16 0.59
C GLY A 57 10.70 -0.81 -0.55
N SER A 58 11.18 0.00 -1.50
CA SER A 58 12.00 -0.46 -2.63
C SER A 58 13.25 -1.17 -2.10
N GLY A 59 13.23 -2.50 -2.16
CA GLY A 59 14.28 -3.36 -1.62
C GLY A 59 14.08 -4.80 -2.05
N GLY A 60 13.60 -4.98 -3.29
CA GLY A 60 13.58 -6.29 -3.92
C GLY A 60 14.90 -6.60 -4.57
N ASP A 61 15.55 -7.65 -4.05
CA ASP A 61 16.72 -8.36 -4.57
C ASP A 61 17.15 -7.89 -5.97
N SER A 62 18.03 -6.89 -6.02
CA SER A 62 18.83 -6.55 -7.19
C SER A 62 19.96 -7.58 -7.35
N GLY A 63 19.58 -8.86 -7.39
CA GLY A 63 20.48 -9.99 -7.45
C GLY A 63 20.43 -10.67 -8.81
N GLY A 64 21.14 -10.10 -9.79
CA GLY A 64 21.76 -10.90 -10.86
C GLY A 64 21.62 -10.40 -12.29
N ALA A 65 22.72 -9.83 -12.81
CA ALA A 65 23.08 -9.57 -14.21
C ALA A 65 22.30 -8.47 -14.97
N ASN A 66 22.87 -7.26 -14.97
CA ASN A 66 22.72 -6.11 -15.90
C ASN A 66 22.28 -4.76 -15.31
N ALA A 67 22.26 -4.58 -14.00
CA ALA A 67 22.02 -3.26 -13.42
C ALA A 67 23.35 -2.60 -13.00
N ALA A 68 23.95 -1.85 -13.92
CA ALA A 68 24.82 -0.75 -13.52
C ALA A 68 23.94 0.32 -12.84
N PRO A 69 24.22 0.77 -11.61
CA PRO A 69 23.60 1.97 -11.09
C PRO A 69 24.53 3.15 -11.41
N ALA A 70 24.43 3.69 -12.63
CA ALA A 70 24.93 5.02 -12.92
C ALA A 70 23.73 5.97 -12.90
N ALA A 71 23.51 6.56 -11.73
CA ALA A 71 22.93 7.88 -11.49
C ALA A 71 21.82 8.36 -12.45
N ALA A 72 20.58 8.30 -11.98
CA ALA A 72 19.57 9.28 -12.34
C ALA A 72 18.78 9.67 -11.08
N GLY A 73 19.34 10.63 -10.35
CA GLY A 73 18.58 11.59 -9.53
C GLY A 73 17.77 11.02 -8.37
N ALA A 74 18.44 10.64 -7.29
CA ALA A 74 17.94 11.07 -6.00
C ALA A 74 17.97 12.61 -5.98
N PRO A 75 16.89 13.34 -5.64
CA PRO A 75 17.11 14.58 -4.93
C PRO A 75 17.77 14.20 -3.60
N GLY A 76 18.69 15.05 -3.17
CA GLY A 76 19.76 14.73 -2.24
C GLY A 76 19.35 14.13 -0.89
N GLY A 77 20.39 13.71 -0.18
CA GLY A 77 20.32 13.02 1.10
C GLY A 77 19.48 13.72 2.16
N GLY A 78 19.05 12.90 3.13
CA GLY A 78 18.38 13.33 4.35
C GLY A 78 16.92 13.71 4.11
N GLY A 79 16.03 12.72 4.07
CA GLY A 79 14.60 13.00 3.90
C GLY A 79 13.76 11.76 3.69
N GLY A 80 13.56 10.95 4.73
CA GLY A 80 12.65 9.80 4.65
C GLY A 80 11.19 10.26 4.52
N MET A 81 10.24 9.33 4.33
CA MET A 81 8.80 9.63 4.31
C MET A 81 8.34 10.48 5.52
N ALA A 82 9.04 10.36 6.65
CA ALA A 82 8.83 11.17 7.84
C ALA A 82 9.15 12.67 7.61
N ASP A 83 10.23 12.99 6.91
CA ASP A 83 10.59 14.37 6.57
C ASP A 83 9.65 14.95 5.52
N ALA A 84 9.20 14.13 4.56
CA ALA A 84 8.17 14.51 3.60
C ALA A 84 6.82 14.79 4.29
N LEU A 85 6.48 14.01 5.33
CA LEU A 85 5.29 14.22 6.13
C LEU A 85 5.40 15.46 7.01
N ALA A 86 6.56 15.71 7.62
CA ALA A 86 6.82 16.92 8.42
C ALA A 86 6.70 18.19 7.56
N ALA A 87 7.30 18.21 6.37
CA ALA A 87 7.19 19.32 5.43
C ALA A 87 5.74 19.54 4.96
N ALA A 88 4.99 18.46 4.70
CA ALA A 88 3.58 18.54 4.33
C ALA A 88 2.70 19.09 5.47
N LEU A 89 3.00 18.72 6.72
CA LEU A 89 2.31 19.23 7.91
C LEU A 89 2.61 20.71 8.17
N GLN A 90 3.87 21.14 8.04
CA GLN A 90 4.25 22.55 8.15
C GLN A 90 3.54 23.40 7.09
N LYS A 91 3.53 22.95 5.83
CA LYS A 91 2.84 23.63 4.74
C LYS A 91 1.31 23.69 4.92
N ARG A 92 0.71 22.66 5.54
CA ARG A 92 -0.71 22.68 5.93
C ARG A 92 -0.96 23.66 7.10
N LYS A 93 -0.07 23.70 8.09
CA LYS A 93 -0.17 24.59 9.25
C LYS A 93 -0.12 26.06 8.83
N GLU A 94 0.80 26.43 7.95
CA GLU A 94 0.88 27.81 7.41
C GLU A 94 -0.39 28.20 6.65
N LYS A 95 -0.92 27.29 5.81
CA LYS A 95 -2.18 27.54 5.07
C LYS A 95 -3.37 27.69 6.01
N VAL A 96 -3.47 26.87 7.06
CA VAL A 96 -4.55 26.93 8.05
C VAL A 96 -4.44 28.18 8.92
N SER A 97 -3.25 28.50 9.42
CA SER A 97 -3.04 29.66 10.29
C SER A 97 -3.24 30.99 9.54
N LYS A 98 -2.99 31.03 8.24
CA LYS A 98 -3.23 32.22 7.39
C LYS A 98 -4.72 32.40 7.04
N SER A 99 -5.55 31.37 7.22
CA SER A 99 -7.01 31.45 7.06
C SER A 99 -7.75 31.79 8.36
N ASP A 100 -7.04 31.95 9.47
CA ASP A 100 -7.58 32.27 10.80
C ASP A 100 -7.38 33.75 11.20
N ASP A 101 -6.51 34.48 10.50
CA ASP A 101 -6.13 35.88 10.78
C ASP A 101 -6.86 36.90 9.88
N GLU A 102 -7.83 36.46 9.08
CA GLU A 102 -8.61 37.33 8.17
C GLU A 102 -10.08 36.93 8.25
N SER A 103 -10.75 37.25 9.36
CA SER A 103 -12.17 37.66 9.46
C SER A 103 -12.69 37.55 10.90
N ASP A 104 -12.16 38.39 11.80
CA ASP A 104 -12.93 38.87 12.97
C ASP A 104 -13.48 40.27 12.66
N ASN A 105 -14.24 40.36 11.57
CA ASN A 105 -15.15 41.46 11.30
C ASN A 105 -16.03 41.09 10.09
N ASP A 106 -17.29 40.75 10.34
CA ASP A 106 -18.47 41.31 9.66
C ASP A 106 -19.69 40.38 9.85
N ASP A 107 -20.54 40.78 10.80
CA ASP A 107 -22.01 40.66 10.82
C ASP A 107 -22.64 39.42 10.18
N TRP A 108 -22.59 38.31 10.92
CA TRP A 108 -23.63 37.29 10.96
C TRP A 108 -24.06 37.08 12.43
#